data_AF-A0A2G8LHU3-F1
#
_entry.id   AF-A0A2G8LHU3-F1
#
_cell.length_a   1.000
_cell.length_b   1.000
_cell.length_c   1.000
_cell.angle_alpha   90.00
_cell.angle_beta   90.00
_cell.angle_gamma   90.00
#
_symmetry.space_group_name_H-M   'P 1'
#
loop_
_entity.id
_entity.type
_entity.pdbx_description
1 polymer ?
#
loop_
_entity_poly.entity_id
_entity_poly.type
_entity_poly.pdbx_seq_one_letter_code
_entity_poly.pdbx_strand_id
1 'polypeptide(L)'
;MASRRDSKIVKLTFTGEQAVPPVQVFSILKSKGVVVPGEVDALQALQGRNTYDLRFTSDVTRQKGVTLLSGVEGLTVTPYERSVWVTVIHVGLEVRQELVATVLGRFGAVKAIKMCSYAQAPGVFNGHRQVRIDLKQDIPSFLFIAGHKAHVRYPGQPRTCFRCGETGHEAKGCPNKKCGRCLRLGHDTSACPSEVVCSLCGKEGHVFRACPSSYVFMTKSGGQAKAPSSGAPTAPEEAPRKEGETGGIHSPHLLHPPP
;
A
#
# COMPACT_ATOMS: atom_id res chain seq x y z
N MET A 1 7.96 12.74 -11.77
CA MET A 1 7.11 11.93 -10.86
C MET A 1 6.94 10.56 -11.49
N ALA A 2 7.33 9.47 -10.82
CA ALA A 2 7.12 8.14 -11.37
C ALA A 2 5.62 7.84 -11.38
N SER A 3 5.00 7.88 -12.56
CA SER A 3 3.62 7.45 -12.74
C SER A 3 3.51 5.98 -12.32
N ARG A 4 2.44 5.63 -11.60
CA ARG A 4 2.13 4.23 -11.29
C ARG A 4 2.00 3.50 -12.62
N ARG A 5 2.90 2.55 -12.91
CA ARG A 5 2.78 1.74 -14.14
C ARG A 5 1.41 1.06 -14.13
N ASP A 6 0.74 1.09 -15.27
CA ASP A 6 -0.59 0.50 -15.47
C ASP A 6 -0.58 -0.93 -14.92
N SER A 7 -1.52 -1.23 -14.02
CA SER A 7 -1.60 -2.54 -13.38
C SER A 7 -1.72 -3.65 -14.41
N LYS A 8 -2.31 -3.37 -15.59
CA LYS A 8 -2.57 -4.35 -16.64
C LYS A 8 -1.33 -4.80 -17.42
N ILE A 9 -0.15 -4.24 -17.15
CA ILE A 9 1.09 -4.55 -17.87
C ILE A 9 1.91 -5.62 -17.13
N VAL A 10 2.47 -6.56 -17.90
CA VAL A 10 3.50 -7.51 -17.44
C VAL A 10 4.72 -7.42 -18.35
N LYS A 11 5.90 -7.64 -17.79
CA LYS A 11 7.13 -7.80 -18.56
C LYS A 11 7.30 -9.27 -18.96
N LEU A 12 7.51 -9.51 -20.25
CA LEU A 12 7.94 -10.79 -20.80
C LEU A 12 9.44 -10.72 -21.09
N THR A 13 10.19 -11.72 -20.65
CA THR A 13 11.61 -11.87 -20.98
C THR A 13 11.86 -13.29 -21.44
N PHE A 14 12.29 -13.44 -22.70
CA PHE A 14 12.64 -14.75 -23.25
C PHE A 14 14.14 -15.00 -23.15
N THR A 15 14.52 -16.21 -22.75
CA THR A 15 15.91 -16.65 -22.67
C THR A 15 16.44 -17.06 -24.05
N GLY A 16 17.75 -17.02 -24.23
CA GLY A 16 18.43 -17.45 -25.46
C GLY A 16 18.91 -16.29 -26.34
N GLU A 17 19.77 -16.62 -27.30
CA GLU A 17 20.41 -15.64 -28.19
C GLU A 17 19.56 -15.29 -29.41
N GLN A 18 18.70 -16.21 -29.84
CA GLN A 18 17.86 -16.02 -31.01
C GLN A 18 16.78 -14.97 -30.73
N ALA A 19 16.58 -14.08 -31.70
CA ALA A 19 15.54 -13.06 -31.59
C ALA A 19 14.15 -13.71 -31.56
N VAL A 20 13.30 -13.29 -30.63
CA VAL A 20 11.90 -13.71 -30.52
C VAL A 20 11.01 -12.59 -31.06
N PRO A 21 10.65 -12.57 -32.35
CA PRO A 21 9.87 -11.48 -32.93
C PRO A 21 8.43 -11.44 -32.36
N PRO A 22 7.71 -10.31 -32.45
CA PRO A 22 6.33 -10.17 -31.98
C PRO A 22 5.37 -11.27 -32.45
N VAL A 23 5.53 -11.75 -33.69
CA VAL A 23 4.72 -12.84 -34.24
C VAL A 23 4.86 -14.11 -33.40
N GLN A 24 6.08 -14.45 -32.98
CA GLN A 24 6.34 -15.60 -32.12
C GLN A 24 5.76 -15.40 -30.72
N VAL A 25 5.86 -14.18 -30.17
CA VAL A 25 5.21 -13.83 -28.90
C VAL A 25 3.71 -14.09 -28.98
N PHE A 26 3.03 -13.62 -30.03
CA PHE A 26 1.60 -13.85 -30.21
C PHE A 26 1.25 -15.34 -30.38
N SER A 27 2.07 -16.11 -31.07
CA SER A 27 1.89 -17.57 -31.19
C SER A 27 1.96 -18.25 -29.81
N ILE A 28 2.91 -17.87 -28.96
CA ILE A 28 3.03 -18.40 -27.59
C ILE A 28 1.79 -18.04 -26.77
N LEU A 29 1.35 -16.78 -26.79
CA LEU A 29 0.14 -16.34 -26.09
C LEU A 29 -1.09 -17.16 -26.49
N LYS A 30 -1.33 -17.31 -27.80
CA LYS A 30 -2.44 -18.10 -28.34
C LYS A 30 -2.35 -19.58 -27.95
N SER A 31 -1.15 -20.17 -28.02
CA SER A 31 -0.92 -21.58 -27.65
C SER A 31 -1.24 -21.89 -26.19
N LYS A 32 -1.15 -20.87 -25.32
CA LYS A 32 -1.46 -20.98 -23.89
C LYS A 32 -2.88 -20.55 -23.55
N GLY A 33 -3.71 -20.23 -24.54
CA GLY A 33 -5.13 -19.90 -24.36
C GLY A 33 -5.39 -18.43 -24.01
N VAL A 34 -4.44 -17.52 -24.27
CA VAL A 34 -4.68 -16.07 -24.21
C VAL A 34 -5.30 -15.62 -25.54
N VAL A 35 -6.40 -14.88 -25.48
CA VAL A 35 -7.11 -14.42 -26.68
C VAL A 35 -6.45 -13.16 -27.25
N VAL A 36 -5.95 -13.24 -28.48
CA VAL A 36 -5.21 -12.16 -29.16
C VAL A 36 -5.75 -11.93 -30.59
N PRO A 37 -6.31 -10.75 -30.93
CA PRO A 37 -6.63 -9.62 -30.02
C PRO A 37 -7.84 -9.93 -29.12
N GLY A 38 -8.03 -9.14 -28.06
CA GLY A 38 -9.20 -9.22 -27.18
C GLY A 38 -8.86 -9.15 -25.70
N GLU A 39 -8.07 -10.11 -25.20
CA GLU A 39 -7.55 -10.06 -23.82
C GLU A 39 -6.30 -9.18 -23.70
N VAL A 40 -5.62 -8.93 -24.83
CA VAL A 40 -4.41 -8.13 -24.98
C VAL A 40 -4.68 -6.98 -25.96
N ASP A 41 -4.20 -5.78 -25.63
CA ASP A 41 -4.34 -4.58 -26.46
C ASP A 41 -3.02 -3.88 -26.80
N ALA A 42 -1.89 -4.25 -26.19
CA ALA A 42 -0.58 -3.73 -26.55
C ALA A 42 0.55 -4.75 -26.30
N LEU A 43 1.54 -4.72 -27.19
CA LEU A 43 2.83 -5.38 -27.03
C LEU A 43 3.92 -4.38 -27.44
N GLN A 44 4.80 -4.03 -26.52
CA GLN A 44 5.86 -3.04 -26.73
C GLN A 44 7.22 -3.70 -26.50
N ALA A 45 8.10 -3.69 -27.50
CA ALA A 45 9.49 -4.08 -27.31
C ALA A 45 10.19 -3.07 -26.37
N LEU A 46 10.94 -3.58 -25.39
CA LEU A 46 11.75 -2.76 -24.49
C LEU A 46 13.22 -2.74 -24.92
N GLN A 47 13.99 -1.84 -24.32
CA GLN A 47 15.45 -1.89 -24.42
C GLN A 47 15.96 -3.19 -23.78
N GLY A 48 16.70 -3.97 -24.54
CA GLY A 48 17.16 -5.31 -24.18
C GLY A 48 16.69 -6.37 -25.19
N ARG A 49 17.48 -7.43 -25.38
CA ARG A 49 17.11 -8.54 -26.27
C ARG A 49 15.88 -9.26 -25.70
N ASN A 50 14.94 -9.63 -26.58
CA ASN A 50 13.80 -10.49 -26.27
C ASN A 50 12.97 -10.06 -25.04
N THR A 51 12.80 -8.76 -24.85
CA THR A 51 12.06 -8.20 -23.72
C THR A 51 10.90 -7.35 -24.19
N TYR A 52 9.71 -7.60 -23.64
CA TYR A 52 8.46 -6.94 -24.05
C TYR A 52 7.62 -6.53 -22.85
N ASP A 53 6.94 -5.39 -22.96
CA ASP A 53 5.77 -5.08 -22.14
C ASP A 53 4.52 -5.55 -22.86
N LEU A 54 3.76 -6.43 -22.22
CA LEU A 54 2.46 -6.93 -22.67
C LEU A 54 1.37 -6.29 -21.82
N ARG A 55 0.43 -5.56 -22.43
CA ARG A 55 -0.72 -4.99 -21.76
C ARG A 55 -1.98 -5.80 -22.03
N PHE A 56 -2.65 -6.17 -20.94
CA PHE A 56 -3.97 -6.79 -20.99
C PHE A 56 -5.08 -5.73 -20.94
N THR A 57 -6.27 -6.07 -21.43
CA THR A 57 -7.41 -5.15 -21.40
C THR A 57 -7.98 -4.90 -20.01
N SER A 58 -7.76 -5.85 -19.07
CA SER A 58 -8.23 -5.76 -17.68
C SER A 58 -7.27 -6.43 -16.69
N ASP A 59 -7.42 -6.12 -15.40
CA ASP A 59 -6.69 -6.81 -14.34
C ASP A 59 -7.03 -8.31 -14.25
N VAL A 60 -8.26 -8.69 -14.62
CA VAL A 60 -8.74 -10.08 -14.63
C VAL A 60 -8.05 -10.87 -15.73
N THR A 61 -8.04 -10.35 -16.96
CA THR A 61 -7.37 -10.97 -18.10
C THR A 61 -5.85 -11.03 -17.91
N ARG A 62 -5.25 -10.01 -17.27
CA ARG A 62 -3.86 -10.07 -16.83
C ARG A 62 -3.59 -11.21 -15.85
N GLN A 63 -4.41 -11.36 -14.80
CA GLN A 63 -4.19 -12.40 -13.79
C GLN A 63 -4.30 -13.80 -14.38
N LYS A 64 -5.29 -14.01 -15.27
CA LYS A 64 -5.42 -15.23 -16.07
C LYS A 64 -4.18 -15.45 -16.94
N GLY A 65 -3.77 -14.45 -17.71
CA GLY A 65 -2.61 -14.53 -18.60
C GLY A 65 -1.30 -14.83 -17.87
N VAL A 66 -1.04 -14.20 -16.73
CA VAL A 66 0.13 -14.52 -15.89
C VAL A 66 0.12 -16.00 -15.51
N THR A 67 -1.03 -16.52 -15.07
CA THR A 67 -1.16 -17.93 -14.66
C THR A 67 -0.91 -18.88 -15.85
N LEU A 68 -1.48 -18.60 -17.02
CA LEU A 68 -1.32 -19.44 -18.22
C LEU A 68 0.11 -19.46 -18.77
N LEU A 69 0.82 -18.35 -18.60
CA LEU A 69 2.19 -18.20 -19.09
C LEU A 69 3.24 -18.61 -18.04
N SER A 70 2.83 -18.83 -16.79
CA SER A 70 3.69 -19.34 -15.72
C SER A 70 4.07 -20.79 -16.05
N GLY A 71 5.33 -21.02 -16.42
CA GLY A 71 5.84 -22.35 -16.79
C GLY A 71 6.03 -22.59 -18.28
N VAL A 72 5.91 -21.55 -19.12
CA VAL A 72 6.43 -21.63 -20.50
C VAL A 72 7.95 -21.67 -20.45
N GLU A 73 8.54 -22.74 -20.99
CA GLU A 73 9.99 -22.91 -21.03
C GLU A 73 10.66 -21.74 -21.75
N GLY A 74 11.71 -21.20 -21.13
CA GLY A 74 12.45 -20.06 -21.66
C GLY A 74 11.71 -18.72 -21.63
N LEU A 75 10.55 -18.62 -20.98
CA LEU A 75 9.82 -17.36 -20.78
C LEU A 75 9.68 -17.03 -19.29
N THR A 76 10.21 -15.88 -18.90
CA THR A 76 9.93 -15.26 -17.60
C THR A 76 8.83 -14.22 -17.74
N VAL A 77 7.76 -14.37 -16.97
CA VAL A 77 6.68 -13.39 -16.86
C VAL A 77 6.81 -12.65 -15.53
N THR A 78 7.14 -11.37 -15.58
CA THR A 78 7.28 -10.52 -14.41
C THR A 78 6.16 -9.47 -14.38
N PRO A 79 5.12 -9.66 -13.54
CA PRO A 79 4.21 -8.58 -13.24
C PRO A 79 4.99 -7.41 -12.63
N TYR A 80 4.77 -6.20 -13.10
CA TYR A 80 5.38 -5.04 -12.45
C TYR A 80 4.88 -4.92 -11.02
N GLU A 81 5.77 -4.52 -10.11
CA GLU A 81 5.43 -4.48 -8.70
C GLU A 81 4.28 -3.47 -8.46
N ARG A 82 3.12 -4.01 -8.10
CA ARG A 82 1.87 -3.25 -7.88
C ARG A 82 1.86 -2.54 -6.55
N SER A 83 2.77 -2.94 -5.67
CA SER A 83 2.87 -2.37 -4.36
C SER A 83 3.37 -0.94 -4.46
N VAL A 84 2.74 -0.06 -3.69
CA VAL A 84 3.24 1.31 -3.44
C VAL A 84 3.66 1.43 -1.99
N TRP A 85 4.62 2.31 -1.73
CA TRP A 85 4.92 2.73 -0.36
C TRP A 85 3.98 3.87 0.01
N VAL A 86 3.08 3.60 0.94
CA VAL A 86 2.17 4.57 1.53
C VAL A 86 2.80 5.11 2.80
N THR A 87 2.90 6.43 2.90
CA THR A 87 3.31 7.12 4.12
C THR A 87 2.08 7.61 4.87
N VAL A 88 1.94 7.18 6.11
CA VAL A 88 0.90 7.63 7.04
C VAL A 88 1.53 8.50 8.11
N ILE A 89 0.99 9.69 8.32
CA ILE A 89 1.48 10.67 9.32
C ILE A 89 0.34 11.16 10.22
N HIS A 90 0.67 11.84 11.32
CA HIS A 90 -0.27 12.30 12.33
C HIS A 90 -1.06 11.18 13.01
N VAL A 91 -0.37 10.07 13.29
CA VAL A 91 -0.87 8.95 14.09
C VAL A 91 -0.11 8.97 15.42
N GLY A 92 -0.83 8.83 16.55
CA GLY A 92 -0.23 8.78 17.88
C GLY A 92 0.85 7.70 18.00
N LEU A 93 1.87 7.94 18.82
CA LEU A 93 3.01 7.03 18.97
C LEU A 93 2.59 5.69 19.57
N GLU A 94 1.60 5.71 20.46
CA GLU A 94 0.98 4.58 21.13
C GLU A 94 0.14 3.69 20.19
N VAL A 95 -0.19 4.18 19.00
CA VAL A 95 -0.96 3.41 18.02
C VAL A 95 -0.07 2.35 17.40
N ARG A 96 -0.44 1.08 17.68
CA ARG A 96 0.24 -0.11 17.17
C ARG A 96 0.21 -0.21 15.64
N GLN A 97 1.28 -0.74 15.07
CA GLN A 97 1.42 -0.90 13.62
C GLN A 97 0.35 -1.82 13.04
N GLU A 98 -0.02 -2.89 13.75
CA GLU A 98 -1.07 -3.83 13.34
C GLU A 98 -2.42 -3.13 13.07
N LEU A 99 -2.73 -2.07 13.83
CA LEU A 99 -3.96 -1.32 13.63
C LEU A 99 -3.91 -0.44 12.37
N VAL A 100 -2.76 0.19 12.11
CA VAL A 100 -2.51 0.95 10.87
C VAL A 100 -2.61 0.00 9.66
N ALA A 101 -2.00 -1.18 9.75
CA ALA A 101 -2.07 -2.21 8.72
C ALA A 101 -3.51 -2.69 8.51
N THR A 102 -4.27 -2.92 9.58
CA THR A 102 -5.69 -3.31 9.51
C THR A 102 -6.53 -2.27 8.78
N VAL A 103 -6.34 -0.97 9.09
CA VAL A 103 -7.08 0.11 8.41
C VAL A 103 -6.69 0.20 6.93
N LEU A 104 -5.40 0.15 6.60
CA LEU A 104 -4.96 0.18 5.20
C LEU A 104 -5.33 -1.09 4.42
N GLY A 105 -5.52 -2.22 5.10
CA GLY A 105 -6.00 -3.47 4.50
C GLY A 105 -7.34 -3.36 3.79
N ARG A 106 -8.15 -2.33 4.11
CA ARG A 106 -9.39 -2.01 3.39
C ARG A 106 -9.17 -1.59 1.93
N PHE A 107 -7.97 -1.13 1.59
CA PHE A 107 -7.64 -0.59 0.27
C PHE A 107 -6.79 -1.54 -0.57
N GLY A 108 -6.28 -2.62 0.02
CA GLY A 108 -5.35 -3.51 -0.66
C GLY A 108 -4.70 -4.53 0.27
N ALA A 109 -3.89 -5.41 -0.32
CA ALA A 109 -3.14 -6.39 0.45
C ALA A 109 -1.86 -5.74 1.02
N VAL A 110 -1.81 -5.55 2.34
CA VAL A 110 -0.62 -5.06 3.04
C VAL A 110 0.47 -6.13 3.03
N LYS A 111 1.67 -5.76 2.59
CA LYS A 111 2.84 -6.64 2.47
C LYS A 111 3.89 -6.42 3.54
N ALA A 112 4.06 -5.17 3.96
CA ALA A 112 5.00 -4.79 5.01
C ALA A 112 4.58 -3.48 5.67
N ILE A 113 5.01 -3.28 6.91
CA ILE A 113 4.84 -2.03 7.65
C ILE A 113 6.10 -1.75 8.47
N LYS A 114 6.52 -0.49 8.52
CA LYS A 114 7.61 -0.03 9.38
C LYS A 114 7.36 1.36 9.92
N MET A 115 7.91 1.64 11.11
CA MET A 115 8.12 3.00 11.60
C MET A 115 9.35 3.60 10.95
N CYS A 116 9.28 4.88 10.59
CA CYS A 116 10.44 5.61 10.10
C CYS A 116 11.18 6.26 11.26
N SER A 117 12.52 6.31 11.16
CA SER A 117 13.38 7.08 12.05
C SER A 117 13.88 8.36 11.38
N TYR A 118 14.43 9.26 12.18
CA TYR A 118 15.23 10.38 11.69
C TYR A 118 16.48 9.87 10.99
N ALA A 119 16.84 10.47 9.84
CA ALA A 119 18.01 10.05 9.07
C ALA A 119 19.31 10.30 9.85
N GLN A 120 19.36 11.41 10.59
CA GLN A 120 20.47 11.80 11.45
C GLN A 120 20.56 11.02 12.77
N ALA A 121 19.50 10.27 13.13
CA ALA A 121 19.44 9.50 14.37
C ALA A 121 18.67 8.19 14.16
N PRO A 122 19.30 7.17 13.55
CA PRO A 122 18.69 5.86 13.36
C PRO A 122 18.19 5.28 14.70
N GLY A 123 16.98 4.71 14.70
CA GLY A 123 16.32 4.21 15.91
C GLY A 123 15.44 5.22 16.64
N VAL A 124 15.63 6.53 16.42
CA VAL A 124 14.71 7.55 16.95
C VAL A 124 13.54 7.73 15.97
N PHE A 125 12.36 7.21 16.33
CA PHE A 125 11.20 7.21 15.46
C PHE A 125 10.57 8.60 15.32
N ASN A 126 10.23 9.00 14.08
CA ASN A 126 9.62 10.29 13.76
C ASN A 126 8.08 10.23 13.70
N GLY A 127 7.48 9.14 14.15
CA GLY A 127 6.03 8.92 14.12
C GLY A 127 5.46 8.56 12.74
N HIS A 128 6.20 8.70 11.64
CA HIS A 128 5.70 8.30 10.32
C HIS A 128 5.67 6.76 10.20
N ARG A 129 4.63 6.24 9.55
CA ARG A 129 4.51 4.82 9.21
C ARG A 129 4.60 4.66 7.70
N GLN A 130 5.49 3.78 7.24
CA GLN A 130 5.57 3.37 5.84
C GLN A 130 4.95 1.98 5.68
N VAL A 131 3.99 1.87 4.77
CA VAL A 131 3.26 0.63 4.50
C VAL A 131 3.42 0.26 3.04
N ARG A 132 3.94 -0.94 2.77
CA ARG A 132 3.98 -1.54 1.43
C ARG A 132 2.63 -2.20 1.18
N ILE A 133 1.90 -1.76 0.16
CA ILE A 133 0.54 -2.25 -0.11
C ILE A 133 0.27 -2.45 -1.61
N ASP A 134 -0.25 -3.63 -1.96
CA ASP A 134 -0.87 -3.88 -3.26
C ASP A 134 -2.27 -3.27 -3.29
N LEU A 135 -2.38 -2.03 -3.80
CA LEU A 135 -3.66 -1.32 -3.88
C LEU A 135 -4.64 -2.01 -4.82
N LYS A 136 -5.84 -2.29 -4.30
CA LYS A 136 -7.04 -2.68 -5.06
C LYS A 136 -7.92 -1.49 -5.41
N GLN A 137 -7.83 -0.41 -4.63
CA GLN A 137 -8.53 0.86 -4.82
C GLN A 137 -7.69 2.00 -4.23
N ASP A 138 -7.95 3.23 -4.65
CA ASP A 138 -7.22 4.40 -4.15
C ASP A 138 -7.52 4.68 -2.68
N ILE A 139 -6.48 5.09 -1.95
CA ILE A 139 -6.62 5.55 -0.56
C ILE A 139 -6.84 7.08 -0.55
N PRO A 140 -7.88 7.60 0.12
CA PRO A 140 -8.06 9.03 0.33
C PRO A 140 -6.86 9.68 1.03
N SER A 141 -6.72 11.00 0.88
CA SER A 141 -5.61 11.80 1.42
C SER A 141 -5.59 11.87 2.95
N PHE A 142 -6.68 11.46 3.61
CA PHE A 142 -6.73 11.28 5.05
C PHE A 142 -7.58 10.07 5.43
N LEU A 143 -7.28 9.48 6.58
CA LEU A 143 -8.03 8.41 7.22
C LEU A 143 -8.17 8.69 8.71
N PHE A 144 -9.21 8.14 9.34
CA PHE A 144 -9.25 8.08 10.80
C PHE A 144 -8.62 6.77 11.27
N ILE A 145 -7.59 6.86 12.12
CA ILE A 145 -6.88 5.72 12.71
C ILE A 145 -6.80 5.94 14.20
N ALA A 146 -7.46 5.08 14.99
CA ALA A 146 -7.51 5.20 16.44
C ALA A 146 -7.93 6.60 16.94
N GLY A 147 -8.91 7.22 16.29
CA GLY A 147 -9.38 8.58 16.61
C GLY A 147 -8.50 9.71 16.06
N HIS A 148 -7.34 9.41 15.48
CA HIS A 148 -6.45 10.39 14.87
C HIS A 148 -6.79 10.58 13.40
N LYS A 149 -6.86 11.84 12.94
CA LYS A 149 -6.99 12.17 11.52
C LYS A 149 -5.63 12.05 10.84
N ALA A 150 -5.28 10.83 10.46
CA ALA A 150 -4.03 10.51 9.80
C ALA A 150 -4.01 11.05 8.37
N HIS A 151 -2.90 11.66 7.95
CA HIS A 151 -2.72 12.00 6.53
C HIS A 151 -2.01 10.85 5.82
N VAL A 152 -2.43 10.58 4.59
CA VAL A 152 -1.95 9.47 3.78
C VAL A 152 -1.39 10.01 2.48
N ARG A 153 -0.16 9.59 2.13
CA ARG A 153 0.53 9.99 0.90
C ARG A 153 1.16 8.81 0.18
N TYR A 154 1.01 8.73 -1.13
CA TYR A 154 1.74 7.81 -2.00
C TYR A 154 1.85 8.36 -3.45
N PRO A 155 2.82 7.89 -4.25
CA PRO A 155 2.95 8.31 -5.64
C PRO A 155 1.70 8.00 -6.47
N GLY A 156 1.23 8.98 -7.23
CA GLY A 156 0.03 8.83 -8.08
C GLY A 156 -1.30 8.86 -7.32
N GLN A 157 -1.29 9.18 -6.02
CA GLN A 157 -2.52 9.31 -5.24
C GLN A 157 -3.44 10.41 -5.82
N PRO A 158 -4.73 10.12 -6.05
CA PRO A 158 -5.69 11.13 -6.43
C PRO A 158 -5.80 12.23 -5.37
N ARG A 159 -5.92 13.49 -5.81
CA ARG A 159 -6.23 14.60 -4.90
C ARG A 159 -7.66 14.44 -4.39
N THR A 160 -7.79 14.21 -3.08
CA THR A 160 -9.11 14.09 -2.43
C THR A 160 -9.30 15.20 -1.41
N CYS A 161 -10.54 15.61 -1.23
CA CYS A 161 -10.96 16.60 -0.26
C CYS A 161 -10.65 16.12 1.17
N PHE A 162 -9.90 16.91 1.94
CA PHE A 162 -9.56 16.61 3.34
C PHE A 162 -10.74 16.66 4.33
N ARG A 163 -11.96 16.93 3.84
CA ARG A 163 -13.20 16.92 4.65
C ARG A 163 -14.02 15.67 4.39
N CYS A 164 -14.36 15.38 3.13
CA CYS A 164 -15.25 14.27 2.78
C CYS A 164 -14.50 13.03 2.23
N GLY A 165 -13.31 13.20 1.65
CA GLY A 165 -12.52 12.15 1.02
C GLY A 165 -12.80 11.93 -0.46
N GLU A 166 -13.73 12.68 -1.07
CA GLU A 166 -14.03 12.60 -2.51
C GLU A 166 -13.08 13.46 -3.36
N THR A 167 -12.98 13.14 -4.65
CA THR A 167 -12.24 13.92 -5.65
C THR A 167 -13.06 15.09 -6.19
N GLY A 168 -12.40 16.00 -6.92
CA GLY A 168 -13.07 17.07 -7.68
C GLY A 168 -13.27 18.39 -6.93
N HIS A 169 -12.96 18.47 -5.64
CA HIS A 169 -13.03 19.71 -4.87
C HIS A 169 -12.04 19.72 -3.69
N GLU A 170 -11.77 20.91 -3.16
CA GLU A 170 -10.94 21.10 -1.96
C GLU A 170 -11.78 21.25 -0.70
N ALA A 171 -11.16 21.08 0.48
CA ALA A 171 -11.87 21.16 1.75
C ALA A 171 -12.58 22.50 1.98
N LYS A 172 -12.01 23.61 1.48
CA LYS A 172 -12.59 24.96 1.59
C LYS A 172 -13.93 25.08 0.86
N GLY A 173 -14.08 24.41 -0.28
CA GLY A 173 -15.30 24.40 -1.11
C GLY A 173 -16.07 23.08 -1.04
N CYS A 174 -15.92 22.30 0.03
CA CYS A 174 -16.51 20.97 0.09
C CYS A 174 -18.05 21.05 0.19
N PRO A 175 -18.80 20.55 -0.82
CA PRO A 175 -20.26 20.57 -0.81
C PRO A 175 -20.82 19.48 0.11
N ASN A 176 -19.99 18.49 0.46
CA ASN A 176 -20.42 17.32 1.20
C ASN A 176 -20.32 17.54 2.71
N LYS A 177 -21.40 17.18 3.39
CA LYS A 177 -21.43 17.00 4.85
C LYS A 177 -21.16 15.53 5.17
N LYS A 178 -20.21 15.26 6.06
CA LYS A 178 -19.89 13.90 6.51
C LYS A 178 -20.49 13.65 7.88
N CYS A 179 -21.39 12.67 7.97
CA CYS A 179 -22.07 12.32 9.20
C CYS A 179 -21.11 11.68 10.22
N GLY A 180 -21.09 12.18 11.45
CA GLY A 180 -20.24 11.64 12.52
C GLY A 180 -20.72 10.29 13.09
N ARG A 181 -21.98 9.91 12.83
CA ARG A 181 -22.59 8.66 13.32
C ARG A 181 -22.36 7.49 12.38
N CYS A 182 -22.74 7.61 11.10
CA CYS A 182 -22.63 6.53 10.12
C CYS A 182 -21.46 6.70 9.15
N LEU A 183 -20.71 7.81 9.23
CA LEU A 183 -19.55 8.14 8.39
C LEU A 183 -19.86 8.32 6.90
N ARG A 184 -21.13 8.29 6.50
CA ARG A 184 -21.61 8.54 5.12
C ARG A 184 -21.75 10.04 4.85
N LEU A 185 -21.80 10.39 3.57
CA LEU A 185 -21.98 11.76 3.11
C LEU A 185 -23.46 12.11 2.93
N GLY A 186 -23.75 13.41 2.86
CA GLY A 186 -25.06 13.96 2.49
C GLY A 186 -25.95 14.41 3.66
N HIS A 187 -25.58 14.14 4.91
CA HIS A 187 -26.35 14.55 6.08
C HIS A 187 -25.48 14.80 7.32
N ASP A 188 -26.06 15.52 8.28
CA ASP A 188 -25.46 15.77 9.60
C ASP A 188 -25.82 14.65 10.60
N THR A 189 -25.03 14.51 11.66
CA THR A 189 -25.21 13.48 12.70
C THR A 189 -26.62 13.48 13.30
N SER A 190 -27.24 14.64 13.46
CA SER A 190 -28.61 14.81 14.00
C SER A 190 -29.70 14.27 13.09
N ALA A 191 -29.47 14.26 11.78
CA ALA A 191 -30.41 13.79 10.76
C ALA A 191 -30.03 12.40 10.22
N CYS A 192 -29.23 11.64 10.97
CA CYS A 192 -28.72 10.35 10.53
C CYS A 192 -29.79 9.25 10.64
N PRO A 193 -30.20 8.62 9.53
CA PRO A 193 -31.21 7.56 9.54
C PRO A 193 -30.60 6.18 9.81
N SER A 194 -29.29 6.09 10.02
CA SER A 194 -28.54 4.83 10.03
C SER A 194 -27.90 4.57 11.39
N GLU A 195 -27.59 3.29 11.61
CA GLU A 195 -26.86 2.86 12.78
C GLU A 195 -25.46 3.47 12.87
N VAL A 196 -24.96 3.52 14.11
CA VAL A 196 -23.62 4.03 14.36
C VAL A 196 -22.57 3.09 13.79
N VAL A 197 -21.61 3.64 13.06
CA VAL A 197 -20.48 2.92 12.49
C VAL A 197 -19.23 3.28 13.27
N CYS A 198 -18.51 2.27 13.74
CA CYS A 198 -17.29 2.47 14.47
C CYS A 198 -16.21 3.09 13.58
N SER A 199 -15.70 4.25 13.96
CA SER A 199 -14.62 4.94 13.21
C SER A 199 -13.29 4.19 13.20
N LEU A 200 -13.11 3.19 14.09
CA LEU A 200 -11.93 2.33 14.08
C LEU A 200 -12.09 1.11 13.18
N CYS A 201 -13.05 0.24 13.47
CA CYS A 201 -13.16 -1.05 12.77
C CYS A 201 -14.08 -1.01 11.56
N GLY A 202 -14.92 0.02 11.41
CA GLY A 202 -15.85 0.19 10.30
C GLY A 202 -17.11 -0.69 10.39
N LYS A 203 -17.30 -1.42 11.49
CA LYS A 203 -18.51 -2.22 11.74
C LYS A 203 -19.60 -1.37 12.37
N GLU A 204 -20.85 -1.73 12.09
CA GLU A 204 -22.04 -1.11 12.68
C GLU A 204 -22.23 -1.53 14.15
N GLY A 205 -23.05 -0.77 14.89
CA GLY A 205 -23.52 -1.11 16.24
C GLY A 205 -22.67 -0.61 17.41
N HIS A 206 -21.54 0.07 17.17
CA HIS A 206 -20.76 0.68 18.27
C HIS A 206 -19.92 1.89 17.84
N VAL A 207 -19.60 2.75 18.79
CA VAL A 207 -18.63 3.86 18.63
C VAL A 207 -17.21 3.42 18.95
N PHE A 208 -16.22 4.24 18.55
CA PHE A 208 -14.79 4.03 18.87
C PHE A 208 -14.53 3.52 20.29
N ARG A 209 -15.12 4.15 21.30
CA ARG A 209 -14.89 3.84 22.73
C ARG A 209 -15.41 2.46 23.17
N ALA A 210 -16.35 1.89 22.42
CA ALA A 210 -16.92 0.57 22.69
C ALA A 210 -16.38 -0.48 21.70
N CYS A 211 -15.40 -0.13 20.87
CA CYS A 211 -14.83 -1.07 19.93
C CYS A 211 -13.94 -2.08 20.67
N PRO A 212 -14.14 -3.40 20.49
CA PRO A 212 -13.29 -4.42 21.10
C PRO A 212 -11.80 -4.26 20.76
N SER A 213 -11.51 -3.67 19.60
CA SER A 213 -10.15 -3.40 19.14
C SER A 213 -9.64 -1.99 19.50
N SER A 214 -10.43 -1.18 20.22
CA SER A 214 -9.97 0.14 20.67
C SER A 214 -9.10 0.03 21.91
N TYR A 215 -8.05 0.84 21.97
CA TYR A 215 -7.20 0.93 23.15
C TYR A 215 -8.00 1.36 24.40
N VAL A 216 -9.02 2.21 24.22
CA VAL A 216 -9.90 2.69 25.31
C VAL A 216 -10.72 1.56 25.93
N PHE A 217 -11.19 0.61 25.12
CA PHE A 217 -11.92 -0.55 25.62
C PHE A 217 -10.99 -1.53 26.35
N MET A 218 -9.79 -1.77 25.78
CA MET A 218 -8.81 -2.70 26.37
C MET A 218 -8.32 -2.25 27.76
N THR A 219 -8.24 -0.95 28.04
CA THR A 219 -7.83 -0.44 29.36
C THR A 219 -8.95 -0.47 30.41
N LYS A 220 -10.22 -0.57 30.01
CA LYS A 220 -11.37 -0.60 30.93
C LYS A 220 -11.80 -2.01 31.34
N SER A 221 -11.54 -3.02 30.50
CA SER A 221 -11.97 -4.40 30.73
C SER A 221 -11.07 -5.22 31.67
N GLY A 222 -10.20 -4.57 32.46
CA GLY A 222 -9.46 -5.23 33.55
C GLY A 222 -8.54 -6.40 33.14
N GLY A 223 -8.00 -6.38 31.91
CA GLY A 223 -7.14 -7.46 31.42
C GLY A 223 -5.78 -7.45 32.09
N GLN A 224 -5.56 -8.36 33.05
CA GLN A 224 -4.22 -8.78 33.46
C GLN A 224 -3.43 -9.16 32.21
N ALA A 225 -2.46 -8.33 31.84
CA ALA A 225 -1.46 -8.71 30.86
C ALA A 225 -0.61 -9.82 31.49
N LYS A 226 -0.89 -11.10 31.16
CA LYS A 226 0.11 -12.14 31.32
C LYS A 226 1.27 -11.76 30.39
N ALA A 227 2.35 -11.26 30.97
CA ALA A 227 3.62 -11.13 30.28
C ALA A 227 4.01 -12.51 29.71
N PRO A 228 4.43 -12.61 28.45
CA PRO A 228 5.07 -13.82 27.98
C PRO A 228 6.40 -13.96 28.71
N SER A 229 6.51 -15.00 29.54
CA SER A 229 7.76 -15.42 30.17
C SER A 229 8.76 -15.78 29.06
N SER A 230 9.65 -14.83 28.76
CA SER A 230 10.83 -15.09 27.95
C SER A 230 11.92 -15.57 28.90
N GLY A 231 12.09 -16.88 29.00
CA GLY A 231 13.32 -17.47 29.53
C GLY A 231 14.46 -16.98 28.64
N ALA A 232 15.39 -16.25 29.24
CA ALA A 232 16.60 -15.82 28.58
C ALA A 232 17.50 -17.03 28.31
N PRO A 233 17.96 -17.28 27.06
CA PRO A 233 19.19 -18.01 26.85
C PRO A 233 20.35 -17.04 27.02
N THR A 234 21.20 -17.31 28.00
CA THR A 234 22.54 -16.72 28.14
C THR A 234 23.36 -17.00 26.88
N ALA A 235 23.91 -15.95 26.26
CA ALA A 235 24.97 -16.07 25.26
C ALA A 235 26.32 -15.70 25.90
N PRO A 236 27.42 -16.40 25.56
CA PRO A 236 28.74 -16.14 26.15
C PRO A 236 29.47 -14.96 25.50
N GLU A 237 30.30 -14.31 26.32
CA GLU A 237 31.51 -13.51 26.03
C GLU A 237 32.38 -14.22 24.96
N GLU A 238 33.11 -13.64 24.01
CA GLU A 238 33.97 -12.44 23.93
C GLU A 238 34.39 -12.30 22.42
N ALA A 239 34.65 -11.13 21.81
CA ALA A 239 35.99 -10.56 21.55
C ALA A 239 35.94 -9.60 20.31
N PRO A 240 36.91 -8.67 20.11
CA PRO A 240 36.70 -7.37 19.46
C PRO A 240 36.96 -7.38 17.94
N ARG A 241 36.30 -6.48 17.19
CA ARG A 241 36.59 -6.23 15.76
C ARG A 241 36.97 -4.78 15.47
N LYS A 242 38.03 -4.69 14.66
CA LYS A 242 38.78 -3.51 14.22
C LYS A 242 37.98 -2.56 13.33
N GLU A 243 38.42 -1.30 13.37
CA GLU A 243 38.05 -0.20 12.48
C GLU A 243 38.49 -0.45 11.03
N GLY A 244 37.73 0.08 10.07
CA GLY A 244 38.10 0.06 8.65
C GLY A 244 37.02 0.62 7.70
N GLU A 245 37.22 1.87 7.28
CA GLU A 245 36.99 2.46 5.94
C GLU A 245 35.60 2.54 5.26
N THR A 246 35.11 3.79 5.21
CA THR A 246 34.62 4.60 4.07
C THR A 246 33.84 3.97 2.89
N GLY A 247 32.68 4.56 2.60
CA GLY A 247 32.00 4.46 1.31
C GLY A 247 30.73 5.31 1.26
N GLY A 248 30.87 6.61 1.00
CA GLY A 248 29.76 7.55 0.90
C GLY A 248 28.92 7.36 -0.37
N ILE A 249 27.60 7.49 -0.25
CA ILE A 249 26.69 7.72 -1.37
C ILE A 249 25.69 8.80 -0.98
N HIS A 250 25.73 9.91 -1.71
CA HIS A 250 24.90 11.10 -1.55
C HIS A 250 23.40 10.79 -1.70
N SER A 251 22.57 11.38 -0.83
CA SER A 251 21.12 11.50 -1.01
C SER A 251 20.74 12.94 -1.37
N PRO A 252 19.79 13.16 -2.30
CA PRO A 252 19.42 14.51 -2.72
C PRO A 252 18.55 15.20 -1.66
N HIS A 253 18.98 16.40 -1.27
CA HIS A 253 18.24 17.36 -0.46
C HIS A 253 16.90 17.73 -1.13
N LEU A 254 15.79 17.55 -0.43
CA LEU A 254 14.52 18.20 -0.76
C LEU A 254 14.40 19.48 0.05
N LEU A 255 14.49 20.61 -0.65
CA LEU A 255 14.25 21.95 -0.14
C LEU A 255 12.78 22.11 0.28
N HIS A 256 12.58 22.69 1.46
CA HIS A 256 11.29 23.19 1.93
C HIS A 256 11.05 24.59 1.34
N PRO A 257 9.81 24.97 0.95
CA PRO A 257 9.51 26.36 0.65
C PRO A 257 9.15 27.13 1.95
N PRO A 258 9.61 28.39 2.10
CA PRO A 258 9.25 29.28 3.21
C PRO A 258 7.92 30.06 2.91
N PRO A 259 7.43 30.91 3.84
CA PRO A 259 6.01 31.04 4.20
C PRO A 259 5.09 31.71 3.18
#